data_AF-A0A921GD48-F1
#
_entry.id   AF-A0A921GD48-F1
#
_cell.length_a   1.000
_cell.length_b   1.000
_cell.length_c   1.000
_cell.angle_alpha   90.00
_cell.angle_beta   90.00
_cell.angle_gamma   90.00
#
_symmetry.space_group_name_H-M   'P 1'
#
loop_
_entity.id
_entity.type
_entity.pdbx_description
1 polymer ?
#
loop_
_entity_poly.entity_id
_entity_poly.type
_entity_poly.pdbx_seq_one_letter_code
_entity_poly.pdbx_strand_id
1 'polypeptide(L)'
;MGKKITGLSDQEVIQRINEGKVNNVDNKITKSYKEIFINNTITFFNMINVSLLALLIFVGSYKNTLFILVIVINTIAGIYQEIKAKITLDRLKIIVSSKVDVIRNGITKTIAINEIVLDDYLILHTGMQIPSDSILVDGYVEANEALLTGESDPILKQTGDKLFSGSFVTSGKGICKVIHVGDDNYTNK
;
A
#
# COMPACT_ATOMS: atom_id res chain seq x y z
N MET A 1 -29.21 -19.21 -17.43
CA MET A 1 -28.16 -20.25 -17.47
C MET A 1 -26.84 -19.50 -17.27
N GLY A 2 -26.36 -19.42 -16.02
CA GLY A 2 -25.26 -18.53 -15.62
C GLY A 2 -23.96 -18.90 -16.32
N LYS A 3 -23.28 -17.90 -16.89
CA LYS A 3 -22.00 -18.08 -17.59
C LYS A 3 -20.99 -18.66 -16.60
N LYS A 4 -20.47 -19.86 -16.84
CA LYS A 4 -19.47 -20.48 -15.96
C LYS A 4 -18.14 -19.76 -16.18
N ILE A 5 -17.85 -18.76 -15.35
CA ILE A 5 -16.61 -18.00 -15.40
C ILE A 5 -15.49 -18.89 -14.83
N THR A 6 -14.54 -19.29 -15.66
CA THR A 6 -13.37 -20.07 -15.25
C THR A 6 -12.24 -19.20 -14.71
N GLY A 7 -12.24 -17.90 -15.02
CA GLY A 7 -11.16 -17.00 -14.60
C GLY A 7 -9.81 -17.34 -15.23
N LEU A 8 -8.73 -16.77 -14.67
CA LEU A 8 -7.36 -16.95 -15.15
C LEU A 8 -6.76 -18.29 -14.69
N SER A 9 -5.90 -18.87 -15.53
CA SER A 9 -5.07 -20.01 -15.16
C SER A 9 -3.82 -19.59 -14.38
N ASP A 10 -3.23 -20.49 -13.59
CA ASP A 10 -2.01 -20.16 -12.84
C ASP A 10 -0.85 -19.75 -13.77
N GLN A 11 -0.78 -20.28 -15.00
CA GLN A 11 0.23 -19.88 -15.99
C GLN A 11 0.03 -18.45 -16.50
N GLU A 12 -1.21 -18.07 -16.80
CA GLU A 12 -1.55 -16.71 -17.24
C GLU A 12 -1.34 -15.66 -16.14
N VAL A 13 -1.54 -16.06 -14.88
CA VAL A 13 -1.23 -15.21 -13.71
C VAL A 13 0.29 -15.01 -13.61
N ILE A 14 1.08 -16.08 -13.69
CA ILE A 14 2.55 -15.98 -13.64
C ILE A 14 3.08 -15.11 -14.78
N GLN A 15 2.52 -15.26 -15.99
CA GLN A 15 2.89 -14.42 -17.13
C GLN A 15 2.63 -12.93 -16.83
N ARG A 16 1.45 -12.57 -16.29
CA ARG A 16 1.13 -11.18 -15.94
C ARG A 16 2.01 -10.62 -14.83
N ILE A 17 2.37 -11.45 -13.85
CA ILE A 17 3.32 -11.08 -12.81
C ILE A 17 4.68 -10.75 -13.43
N ASN A 18 5.17 -11.58 -14.33
CA ASN A 18 6.44 -11.36 -15.03
C ASN A 18 6.40 -10.12 -15.95
N GLU A 19 5.24 -9.82 -16.53
CA GLU A 19 4.99 -8.61 -17.32
C GLU A 19 4.78 -7.35 -16.47
N GLY A 20 4.79 -7.46 -15.14
CA GLY A 20 4.56 -6.34 -14.21
C GLY A 20 3.12 -5.84 -14.16
N LYS A 21 2.15 -6.59 -14.71
CA LYS A 21 0.71 -6.27 -14.73
C LYS A 21 0.04 -6.67 -13.41
N VAL A 22 0.67 -6.33 -12.30
CA VAL A 22 0.21 -6.57 -10.93
C VAL A 22 -0.35 -5.28 -10.35
N ASN A 23 -1.30 -5.41 -9.43
CA ASN A 23 -1.84 -4.30 -8.67
C ASN A 23 -0.84 -3.83 -7.61
N ASN A 24 0.23 -3.20 -8.09
CA ASN A 24 1.22 -2.59 -7.24
C ASN A 24 0.66 -1.24 -6.78
N VAL A 25 -0.05 -1.24 -5.67
CA VAL A 25 -0.43 0.01 -5.01
C VAL A 25 0.89 0.62 -4.53
N ASP A 26 1.36 1.63 -5.26
CA ASP A 26 2.67 2.26 -5.10
C ASP A 26 2.72 2.88 -3.70
N ASN A 27 3.18 2.09 -2.73
CA ASN A 27 3.15 2.44 -1.32
C ASN A 27 4.38 3.33 -1.02
N LYS A 28 4.51 4.44 -1.74
CA LYS A 28 5.56 5.48 -1.58
C LYS A 28 5.36 6.29 -0.29
N ILE A 29 5.12 5.63 0.84
CA ILE A 29 4.88 6.29 2.12
C ILE A 29 5.69 5.64 3.26
N THR A 30 6.85 5.08 2.95
CA THR A 30 7.87 4.83 3.98
C THR A 30 9.18 5.44 3.55
N LYS A 31 9.73 6.31 4.41
CA LYS A 31 11.08 6.84 4.24
C LYS A 31 12.04 5.66 4.07
N SER A 32 12.92 5.77 3.09
CA SER A 32 13.95 4.76 2.86
C SER A 32 14.82 4.60 4.12
N TYR A 33 15.37 3.41 4.38
CA TYR A 33 16.30 3.22 5.51
C TYR A 33 17.47 4.21 5.46
N LYS A 34 17.88 4.63 4.26
CA LYS A 34 18.91 5.65 4.04
C LYS A 34 18.44 7.05 4.42
N GLU A 35 17.17 7.40 4.16
CA GLU A 35 16.56 8.66 4.60
C GLU A 35 16.38 8.72 6.12
N ILE A 36 16.02 7.60 6.74
CA ILE A 36 15.90 7.46 8.20
C ILE A 36 17.26 7.64 8.86
N PHE A 37 18.31 7.05 8.26
CA PHE A 37 19.67 7.20 8.75
C PHE A 37 20.17 8.65 8.63
N ILE A 38 19.94 9.31 7.48
CA ILE A 38 20.39 10.70 7.27
C ILE A 38 19.60 11.66 8.17
N ASN A 39 18.28 11.53 8.28
CA ASN A 39 17.46 12.41 9.13
C ASN A 39 17.77 12.26 10.62
N ASN A 40 18.13 11.06 11.10
CA ASN A 40 18.59 10.89 12.50
C ASN A 40 20.01 11.38 12.72
N THR A 41 20.89 11.17 11.74
CA THR A 41 22.30 11.56 11.87
C THR A 41 22.43 13.08 11.81
N ILE A 42 21.67 13.74 10.93
CA ILE A 42 21.62 15.20 10.76
C ILE A 42 20.40 15.77 11.52
N THR A 43 20.33 15.50 12.82
CA THR A 43 19.38 16.21 13.70
C THR A 43 19.98 17.55 14.13
N PHE A 44 19.11 18.53 14.42
CA PHE A 44 19.52 19.82 14.99
C PHE A 44 20.38 19.66 16.25
N PHE A 45 20.04 18.69 17.10
CA PHE A 45 20.81 18.32 18.28
C PHE A 45 22.20 17.77 17.94
N ASN A 46 22.34 16.90 16.92
CA ASN A 46 23.65 16.41 16.47
C ASN A 46 24.50 17.52 15.85
N MET A 47 23.91 18.48 15.12
CA MET A 47 24.63 19.65 14.62
C MET A 47 25.18 20.53 15.75
N ILE A 48 24.41 20.71 16.84
CA ILE A 48 24.89 21.39 18.05
C ILE A 48 26.06 20.63 18.68
N ASN A 49 25.96 19.31 18.81
CA ASN A 49 27.02 18.48 19.39
C ASN A 49 28.30 18.45 18.54
N VAL A 50 28.19 18.42 17.21
CA VAL A 50 29.34 18.54 16.29
C VAL A 50 29.99 19.93 16.42
N SER A 51 29.18 20.98 16.54
CA SER A 51 29.69 22.34 16.75
C SER A 51 30.42 22.49 18.09
N LEU A 52 29.88 21.90 19.15
CA LEU A 52 30.52 21.84 20.47
C LEU A 52 31.81 21.03 20.44
N LEU A 53 31.84 19.90 19.72
CA LEU A 53 33.05 19.09 19.54
C LEU A 53 34.15 19.89 18.80
N ALA A 54 33.80 20.61 17.74
CA ALA A 54 34.73 21.46 16.99
C ALA A 54 35.34 22.56 17.89
N LEU A 55 34.51 23.21 18.72
CA LEU A 55 34.97 24.20 19.70
C LEU A 55 35.88 23.58 20.77
N LEU A 56 35.57 22.37 21.25
CA LEU A 56 36.39 21.67 22.24
C LEU A 56 37.75 21.23 21.70
N ILE A 57 37.81 20.77 20.45
CA ILE A 57 39.06 20.45 19.74
C ILE A 57 39.90 21.72 19.57
N PHE A 58 39.26 22.85 19.23
CA PHE A 58 39.92 24.15 19.10
C PHE A 58 40.53 24.63 20.44
N VAL A 59 39.88 24.33 21.57
CA VAL A 59 40.35 24.69 22.92
C VAL A 59 41.40 23.69 23.47
N GLY A 60 41.58 22.51 22.84
CA GLY A 60 42.65 21.56 23.17
C GLY A 60 42.46 20.75 24.46
N SER A 61 41.24 20.68 25.01
CA SER A 61 40.95 19.95 26.25
C SER A 61 40.41 18.54 25.98
N TYR A 62 41.31 17.55 25.94
CA TYR A 62 40.98 16.13 25.72
C TYR A 62 40.33 15.43 26.93
N LYS A 63 40.13 16.12 28.07
CA LYS A 63 39.48 15.56 29.27
C LYS A 63 37.97 15.32 29.08
N ASN A 64 37.38 15.78 27.96
CA ASN A 64 35.95 15.68 27.65
C ASN A 64 35.54 14.45 26.82
N THR A 65 36.34 13.38 26.76
CA THR A 65 36.00 12.11 26.07
C THR A 65 34.67 11.50 26.56
N LEU A 66 34.27 11.77 27.80
CA LEU A 66 32.97 11.38 28.35
C LEU A 66 31.78 12.02 27.58
N PHE A 67 31.97 13.23 27.04
CA PHE A 67 30.95 13.93 26.25
C PHE A 67 30.69 13.25 24.90
N ILE A 68 31.75 12.71 24.27
CA ILE A 68 31.63 11.89 23.06
C ILE A 68 30.84 10.62 23.34
N LEU A 69 31.05 9.99 24.50
CA LEU A 69 30.29 8.81 24.91
C LEU A 69 28.79 9.11 25.04
N VAL A 70 28.42 10.26 25.61
CA VAL A 70 27.02 10.70 25.73
C VAL A 70 26.38 10.95 24.36
N ILE A 71 27.13 11.56 23.42
CA ILE A 71 26.66 11.77 22.03
C ILE A 71 26.41 10.44 21.33
N VAL A 72 27.36 9.50 21.46
CA VAL A 72 27.24 8.16 20.84
C VAL A 72 26.05 7.41 21.41
N ILE A 73 25.87 7.39 22.74
CA ILE A 73 24.73 6.73 23.38
C ILE A 73 23.40 7.35 22.95
N ASN A 74 23.30 8.68 22.92
CA ASN A 74 22.07 9.36 22.48
C ASN A 74 21.77 9.13 20.99
N THR A 75 22.80 9.07 20.14
CA THR A 75 22.62 8.77 18.71
C THR A 75 22.14 7.34 18.50
N ILE A 76 22.72 6.37 19.22
CA ILE A 76 22.28 4.97 19.18
C ILE A 76 20.83 4.85 19.69
N ALA A 77 20.49 5.54 20.78
CA ALA A 77 19.15 5.55 21.32
C ALA A 77 18.12 6.15 20.32
N GLY A 78 18.47 7.25 19.65
CA GLY A 78 17.63 7.87 18.62
C GLY A 78 17.37 6.95 17.43
N ILE A 79 18.44 6.33 16.89
CA ILE A 79 18.31 5.36 15.79
C ILE A 79 17.45 4.16 16.20
N TYR A 80 17.65 3.63 17.42
CA TYR A 80 16.87 2.51 17.92
C TYR A 80 15.37 2.86 18.05
N GLN A 81 15.06 4.06 18.54
CA GLN A 81 13.68 4.54 18.65
C GLN A 81 13.02 4.69 17.27
N GLU A 82 13.72 5.24 16.29
CA GLU A 82 13.16 5.40 14.94
C GLU A 82 13.00 4.05 14.21
N ILE A 83 13.94 3.12 14.37
CA ILE A 83 13.81 1.76 13.85
C ILE A 83 12.60 1.05 14.48
N LYS A 84 12.44 1.16 15.81
CA LYS A 84 11.30 0.55 16.51
C LYS A 84 9.97 1.17 16.06
N ALA A 85 9.93 2.49 15.87
CA ALA A 85 8.76 3.19 15.36
C ALA A 85 8.42 2.72 13.93
N LYS A 86 9.43 2.62 13.05
CA LYS A 86 9.26 2.11 11.69
C LYS A 86 8.71 0.68 11.68
N ILE A 87 9.33 -0.24 12.44
CA ILE A 87 8.87 -1.63 12.53
C ILE A 87 7.43 -1.72 13.06
N THR A 88 7.08 -0.87 14.03
CA THR A 88 5.70 -0.84 14.57
C THR A 88 4.72 -0.38 13.51
N LEU A 89 5.04 0.67 12.74
CA LEU A 89 4.22 1.14 11.63
C LEU A 89 4.12 0.10 10.50
N ASP A 90 5.24 -0.53 10.13
CA ASP A 90 5.28 -1.54 9.07
C ASP A 90 4.50 -2.81 9.48
N ARG A 91 4.51 -3.20 10.76
CA ARG A 91 3.67 -4.30 11.27
C ARG A 91 2.19 -3.97 11.23
N LEU A 92 1.80 -2.73 11.49
CA LEU A 92 0.41 -2.30 11.30
C LEU A 92 0.00 -2.40 9.83
N LYS A 93 0.91 -2.17 8.88
CA LYS A 93 0.63 -2.29 7.44
C LYS A 93 0.41 -3.73 6.99
N ILE A 94 1.15 -4.71 7.52
CA ILE A 94 0.97 -6.13 7.17
C ILE A 94 -0.40 -6.66 7.65
N ILE A 95 -0.92 -6.12 8.76
CA ILE A 95 -2.22 -6.53 9.32
C ILE A 95 -3.40 -5.97 8.50
N VAL A 96 -3.17 -4.98 7.62
CA VAL A 96 -4.21 -4.34 6.78
C VAL A 96 -3.98 -4.66 5.29
N SER A 97 -3.46 -5.84 4.96
CA SER A 97 -3.61 -6.34 3.59
C SER A 97 -5.04 -6.85 3.44
N SER A 98 -5.95 -5.95 3.09
CA SER A 98 -7.32 -6.31 2.71
C SER A 98 -7.26 -7.44 1.68
N LYS A 99 -8.11 -8.45 1.89
CA LYS A 99 -8.19 -9.65 1.06
C LYS A 99 -9.37 -9.53 0.11
N VAL A 100 -9.26 -10.15 -1.05
CA VAL A 100 -10.34 -10.22 -2.04
C VAL A 100 -10.49 -11.64 -2.55
N ASP A 101 -11.72 -12.03 -2.83
CA ASP A 101 -12.02 -13.30 -3.48
C ASP A 101 -11.91 -13.16 -5.00
N VAL A 102 -11.14 -14.05 -5.62
CA VAL A 102 -10.95 -14.10 -7.07
C VAL A 102 -11.29 -15.47 -7.62
N ILE A 103 -11.68 -15.52 -8.89
CA ILE A 103 -11.92 -16.78 -9.61
C ILE A 103 -10.68 -17.08 -10.46
N ARG A 104 -9.97 -18.17 -10.13
CA ARG A 104 -8.80 -18.66 -10.87
C ARG A 104 -8.90 -20.19 -11.03
N ASN A 105 -8.59 -20.71 -12.22
CA ASN A 105 -8.81 -22.12 -12.59
C ASN A 105 -10.23 -22.67 -12.29
N GLY A 106 -11.25 -21.81 -12.35
CA GLY A 106 -12.65 -22.15 -12.09
C GLY A 106 -13.00 -22.33 -10.61
N ILE A 107 -12.09 -21.97 -9.70
CA ILE A 107 -12.27 -22.08 -8.26
C ILE A 107 -12.11 -20.70 -7.64
N THR A 108 -12.93 -20.38 -6.63
CA THR A 108 -12.77 -19.16 -5.84
C THR A 108 -11.58 -19.31 -4.90
N LYS A 109 -10.63 -18.37 -4.96
CA LYS A 109 -9.47 -18.27 -4.07
C LYS A 109 -9.44 -16.90 -3.43
N THR A 110 -9.18 -16.82 -2.14
CA THR A 110 -8.94 -15.56 -1.44
C THR A 110 -7.46 -15.18 -1.56
N ILE A 111 -7.17 -14.02 -2.15
CA ILE A 111 -5.80 -13.50 -2.34
C ILE A 111 -5.67 -12.12 -1.70
N ALA A 112 -4.44 -11.64 -1.55
CA ALA A 112 -4.19 -10.27 -1.11
C ALA A 112 -4.41 -9.29 -2.28
N ILE A 113 -4.82 -8.04 -2.00
CA ILE A 113 -5.10 -7.03 -3.04
C ILE A 113 -3.89 -6.73 -3.93
N ASN A 114 -2.68 -6.85 -3.39
CA ASN A 114 -1.42 -6.68 -4.13
C ASN A 114 -1.10 -7.84 -5.09
N GLU A 115 -1.77 -8.98 -4.95
CA GLU A 115 -1.62 -10.16 -5.82
C GLU A 115 -2.63 -10.16 -6.98
N ILE A 116 -3.50 -9.14 -7.05
CA ILE A 116 -4.43 -8.94 -8.16
C ILE A 116 -3.62 -8.63 -9.42
N VAL A 117 -3.97 -9.28 -10.53
CA VAL A 117 -3.40 -9.00 -11.85
C VAL A 117 -4.46 -8.48 -12.80
N LEU A 118 -4.00 -7.89 -13.90
CA LEU A 118 -4.89 -7.50 -15.01
C LEU A 118 -5.75 -8.70 -15.45
N ASP A 119 -7.01 -8.47 -15.81
CA ASP A 119 -7.97 -9.50 -16.23
C ASP A 119 -8.42 -10.49 -15.14
N ASP A 120 -8.02 -10.32 -13.87
CA ASP A 120 -8.58 -11.13 -12.78
C ASP A 120 -10.10 -10.92 -12.68
N TYR A 121 -10.79 -11.99 -12.26
CA TYR A 121 -12.21 -11.94 -11.95
C TYR A 121 -12.38 -11.84 -10.44
N LEU A 122 -12.76 -10.67 -9.95
CA LEU A 122 -13.00 -10.40 -8.54
C LEU A 122 -14.48 -10.66 -8.21
N ILE A 123 -14.74 -11.18 -7.02
CA ILE A 123 -16.09 -11.28 -6.45
C ILE A 123 -16.25 -10.13 -5.46
N LEU A 124 -17.12 -9.19 -5.79
CA LEU A 124 -17.45 -8.06 -4.93
C LEU A 124 -18.75 -8.32 -4.17
N HIS A 125 -18.78 -7.92 -2.91
CA HIS A 125 -19.96 -7.97 -2.05
C HIS A 125 -20.06 -6.71 -1.19
N THR A 126 -21.24 -6.49 -0.61
CA THR A 126 -21.53 -5.37 0.29
C THR A 126 -20.47 -5.17 1.38
N GLY A 127 -20.04 -3.92 1.55
CA GLY A 127 -19.05 -3.50 2.54
C GLY A 127 -17.61 -3.55 2.04
N MET A 128 -17.35 -4.08 0.84
CA MET A 128 -16.01 -4.08 0.27
C MET A 128 -15.67 -2.76 -0.42
N GLN A 129 -14.41 -2.36 -0.29
CA GLN A 129 -13.80 -1.38 -1.17
C GLN A 129 -13.38 -2.03 -2.49
N ILE A 130 -13.58 -1.34 -3.61
CA ILE A 130 -13.19 -1.81 -4.93
C ILE A 130 -11.67 -1.62 -5.08
N PRO A 131 -10.88 -2.71 -5.21
CA PRO A 131 -9.42 -2.64 -5.09
C PRO A 131 -8.70 -2.18 -6.37
N SER A 132 -9.35 -2.29 -7.52
CA SER A 132 -8.81 -1.96 -8.84
C SER A 132 -9.94 -1.63 -9.80
N ASP A 133 -9.68 -0.81 -10.81
CA ASP A 133 -10.68 -0.51 -11.83
C ASP A 133 -11.11 -1.80 -12.52
N SER A 134 -12.42 -2.01 -12.59
CA SER A 134 -12.99 -3.25 -13.09
C SER A 134 -14.28 -3.00 -13.87
N ILE A 135 -14.70 -3.97 -14.67
CA ILE A 135 -15.98 -3.96 -15.38
C ILE A 135 -16.85 -5.06 -14.80
N LEU A 136 -18.11 -4.76 -14.47
CA LEU A 136 -19.04 -5.76 -13.97
C LEU A 136 -19.40 -6.75 -15.09
N VAL A 137 -19.23 -8.05 -14.84
CA VAL A 137 -19.48 -9.12 -15.82
C VAL A 137 -20.73 -9.93 -15.48
N ASP A 138 -21.08 -10.00 -14.20
CA ASP A 138 -22.26 -10.69 -13.73
C ASP A 138 -22.79 -10.07 -12.42
N GLY A 139 -24.11 -10.05 -12.26
CA GLY A 139 -24.79 -9.47 -11.09
C GLY A 139 -25.02 -7.96 -11.20
N TYR A 140 -25.27 -7.35 -10.03
CA TYR A 140 -25.45 -5.90 -9.86
C TYR A 140 -24.80 -5.46 -8.56
N VAL A 141 -24.31 -4.23 -8.55
CA VAL A 141 -23.58 -3.66 -7.41
C VAL A 141 -23.97 -2.18 -7.29
N GLU A 142 -24.31 -1.73 -6.09
CA GLU A 142 -24.39 -0.30 -5.81
C GLU A 142 -23.04 0.18 -5.30
N ALA A 143 -22.45 1.14 -6.00
CA ALA A 143 -21.16 1.71 -5.67
C ALA A 143 -21.32 3.14 -5.15
N ASN A 144 -20.79 3.40 -3.97
CA ASN A 144 -20.60 4.75 -3.45
C ASN A 144 -19.26 5.28 -3.92
N GLU A 145 -19.32 6.34 -4.74
CA GLU A 145 -18.16 7.00 -5.35
C GLU A 145 -17.82 8.32 -4.62
N ALA A 146 -18.33 8.56 -3.41
CA ALA A 146 -18.15 9.82 -2.67
C ALA A 146 -16.68 10.20 -2.44
N LEU A 147 -15.80 9.21 -2.31
CA LEU A 147 -14.36 9.44 -2.19
C LEU A 147 -13.72 10.00 -3.47
N LEU A 148 -14.37 9.82 -4.62
CA LEU A 148 -13.91 10.24 -5.94
C LEU A 148 -14.62 11.51 -6.41
N THR A 149 -15.95 11.55 -6.26
CA THR A 149 -16.80 12.63 -6.81
C THR A 149 -17.26 13.63 -5.76
N GLY A 150 -17.19 13.28 -4.47
CA GLY A 150 -17.78 14.04 -3.38
C GLY A 150 -19.29 13.82 -3.19
N GLU A 151 -19.92 13.01 -4.04
CA GLU A 151 -21.36 12.74 -3.97
C GLU A 151 -21.64 11.46 -3.18
N SER A 152 -22.49 11.55 -2.16
CA SER A 152 -22.76 10.43 -1.23
C SER A 152 -23.77 9.41 -1.76
N ASP A 153 -24.49 9.75 -2.83
CA ASP A 153 -25.56 8.91 -3.34
C ASP A 153 -24.99 7.68 -4.07
N PRO A 154 -25.38 6.45 -3.66
CA PRO A 154 -24.91 5.24 -4.32
C PRO A 154 -25.42 5.15 -5.75
N ILE A 155 -24.52 4.79 -6.67
CA ILE A 155 -24.83 4.60 -8.08
C ILE A 155 -25.01 3.11 -8.34
N LEU A 156 -26.17 2.73 -8.88
CA LEU A 156 -26.42 1.35 -9.31
C LEU A 156 -25.62 1.03 -10.58
N LYS A 157 -24.79 -0.02 -10.51
CA LYS A 157 -23.96 -0.53 -11.60
C LYS A 157 -24.47 -1.89 -12.05
N GLN A 158 -24.65 -2.04 -13.35
CA GLN A 158 -25.11 -3.25 -14.00
C GLN A 158 -24.00 -3.89 -14.85
N THR A 159 -24.28 -5.08 -15.38
CA THR A 159 -23.32 -5.82 -16.21
C THR A 159 -22.91 -4.97 -17.41
N GLY A 160 -21.60 -4.77 -17.59
CA GLY A 160 -21.00 -3.90 -18.60
C GLY A 160 -20.51 -2.55 -18.05
N ASP A 161 -20.99 -2.14 -16.88
CA ASP A 161 -20.59 -0.87 -16.27
C ASP A 161 -19.20 -0.93 -15.64
N LYS A 162 -18.54 0.22 -15.64
CA LYS A 162 -17.24 0.41 -15.00
C LYS A 162 -17.40 0.69 -13.50
N LEU A 163 -16.51 0.04 -12.76
CA LEU A 163 -16.31 0.18 -11.33
C LEU A 163 -14.93 0.80 -11.12
N PHE A 164 -14.89 1.90 -10.38
CA PHE A 164 -13.66 2.64 -10.11
C PHE A 164 -13.00 2.16 -8.82
N SER A 165 -11.67 2.10 -8.81
CA SER A 165 -10.89 1.83 -7.61
C SER A 165 -11.20 2.87 -6.53
N GLY A 166 -11.19 2.46 -5.27
CA GLY A 166 -11.44 3.36 -4.13
C GLY A 166 -12.91 3.53 -3.75
N SER A 167 -13.86 3.27 -4.65
CA SER A 167 -15.29 3.24 -4.36
C SER A 167 -15.66 2.11 -3.39
N PHE A 168 -16.80 2.25 -2.70
CA PHE A 168 -17.30 1.24 -1.77
C PHE A 168 -18.58 0.61 -2.26
N VAL A 169 -18.70 -0.72 -2.13
CA VAL A 169 -19.93 -1.44 -2.44
C VAL A 169 -20.90 -1.28 -1.28
N THR A 170 -22.00 -0.55 -1.51
CA THR A 170 -23.06 -0.34 -0.50
C THR A 170 -24.10 -1.44 -0.50
N SER A 171 -24.34 -2.07 -1.65
CA SER A 171 -25.32 -3.14 -1.80
C SER A 171 -25.02 -4.02 -3.01
N GLY A 172 -25.59 -5.24 -3.01
CA GLY A 172 -25.49 -6.17 -4.11
C GLY A 172 -24.28 -7.11 -4.06
N LYS A 173 -24.15 -7.91 -5.11
CA LYS A 173 -23.06 -8.86 -5.30
C LYS A 173 -22.86 -9.04 -6.79
N GLY A 174 -21.61 -9.06 -7.21
CA GLY A 174 -21.28 -9.28 -8.60
C GLY A 174 -19.86 -9.75 -8.83
N ILE A 175 -19.65 -10.27 -10.03
CA ILE A 175 -18.33 -10.67 -10.52
C ILE A 175 -17.87 -9.58 -11.47
N CYS A 176 -16.71 -9.00 -11.21
CA CYS A 176 -16.12 -7.99 -12.08
C CYS A 176 -14.76 -8.46 -12.62
N LYS A 177 -14.40 -7.98 -13.81
CA LYS A 177 -13.12 -8.25 -14.45
C LYS A 177 -12.23 -7.02 -14.33
N VAL A 178 -11.02 -7.20 -13.83
CA VAL A 178 -10.03 -6.12 -13.67
C VAL A 178 -9.58 -5.61 -15.03
N ILE A 179 -9.63 -4.28 -15.22
CA ILE A 179 -9.23 -3.60 -16.46
C ILE A 179 -8.01 -2.70 -16.31
N HIS A 180 -7.73 -2.21 -15.10
CA HIS A 180 -6.49 -1.52 -14.78
C HIS A 180 -5.95 -2.01 -13.44
N VAL A 181 -4.65 -1.86 -13.23
CA VAL A 181 -3.92 -2.29 -12.02
C VAL A 181 -2.83 -1.26 -11.70
N GLY A 182 -2.53 -1.06 -10.41
CA GLY A 182 -1.42 -0.20 -9.98
C GLY A 182 -1.62 1.26 -10.38
N ASP A 183 -0.61 1.85 -11.03
CA ASP A 183 -0.59 3.26 -11.46
C ASP A 183 -1.63 3.58 -12.56
N ASP A 184 -2.14 2.56 -13.25
CA ASP A 184 -3.15 2.75 -14.30
C ASP A 184 -4.58 2.92 -13.73
N ASN A 185 -4.78 2.66 -12.43
CA ASN A 185 -6.06 2.84 -11.76
C ASN A 185 -6.47 4.31 -11.67
N TYR A 186 -7.77 4.58 -11.77
CA TYR A 186 -8.32 5.93 -11.72
C TYR A 186 -7.88 6.75 -10.49
N THR A 187 -7.73 6.11 -9.32
CA THR A 187 -7.29 6.80 -8.09
C THR A 187 -5.82 7.24 -8.08
N ASN A 188 -5.00 6.70 -8.97
CA ASN A 188 -3.55 6.98 -9.02
C ASN A 188 -3.17 7.89 -10.21
N LYS A 189 -4.13 8.22 -11.09
CA LYS A 189 -4.00 9.25 -12.12
C LYS A 189 -4.37 10.62 -11.58
#